data_AF-A0A937VL59-F1
#
_entry.id   AF-A0A937VL59-F1
#
_cell.length_a   1.000
_cell.length_b   1.000
_cell.length_c   1.000
_cell.angle_alpha   90.00
_cell.angle_beta   90.00
_cell.angle_gamma   90.00
#
_symmetry.space_group_name_H-M   'P 1'
#
loop_
_entity.id
_entity.type
_entity.pdbx_description
1 polymer ?
#
loop_
_entity_poly.entity_id
_entity_poly.type
_entity_poly.pdbx_seq_one_letter_code
_entity_poly.pdbx_strand_id
1 'polypeptide(L)'
;MKILWRALNVALCLVLAVGVVACAAPKPQPVDTELLGKEAATYPEVSFIVFSDPHIYDTSLGTEGKAFEDYIANDRKLLRESGEILESAMEMIKAEKASFVLVPGDLTKDGERVSHELCAKYLSQLESAGKQVYVVPGNHDVLNGHSF
;
A
#
# COMPACT_ATOMS: atom_id res chain seq x y z
N MET A 1 38.54 12.76 48.43
CA MET A 1 38.15 13.24 47.08
C MET A 1 37.59 12.15 46.15
N LYS A 2 38.27 11.01 45.92
CA LYS A 2 37.81 9.99 44.95
C LYS A 2 36.45 9.34 45.27
N ILE A 3 36.10 9.18 46.55
CA ILE A 3 34.84 8.57 46.98
C ILE A 3 33.65 9.53 46.78
N LEU A 4 33.83 10.82 47.09
CA LEU A 4 32.81 11.85 46.82
C LEU A 4 32.54 11.99 45.31
N TRP A 5 33.58 11.94 44.47
CA TRP A 5 33.43 12.00 43.02
C TRP A 5 32.66 10.80 42.44
N ARG A 6 32.89 9.60 42.99
CA ARG A 6 32.13 8.39 42.61
C ARG A 6 30.67 8.48 43.04
N ALA A 7 30.39 8.94 44.25
CA ALA A 7 29.03 9.13 44.73
C ALA A 7 28.26 10.17 43.91
N LEU A 8 28.92 11.28 43.54
CA LEU A 8 28.32 12.33 42.72
C LEU A 8 28.00 11.84 41.30
N ASN A 9 28.89 11.07 40.67
CA ASN A 9 28.65 10.51 39.34
C ASN A 9 27.55 9.44 39.34
N VAL A 10 27.47 8.60 40.38
CA VAL A 10 26.37 7.63 40.52
C VAL A 10 25.03 8.35 40.71
N ALA A 11 24.99 9.39 41.53
CA ALA A 11 23.79 10.20 41.71
C ALA A 11 23.39 10.91 40.40
N LEU A 12 24.34 11.45 39.65
CA LEU A 12 24.08 12.08 38.35
C LEU A 12 23.57 11.08 37.30
N CYS A 13 24.15 9.87 37.24
CA CYS A 13 23.65 8.80 36.36
C CYS A 13 22.25 8.34 36.73
N LEU A 14 21.91 8.25 38.03
CA LEU A 14 20.57 7.90 38.49
C LEU A 14 19.55 8.99 38.14
N VAL A 15 19.90 10.27 38.32
CA VAL A 15 19.04 11.41 37.95
C VAL A 15 18.80 11.45 36.44
N LEU A 16 19.83 11.22 35.63
CA LEU A 16 19.70 11.14 34.17
C LEU A 16 18.85 9.94 33.74
N ALA A 17 19.03 8.76 34.35
CA ALA A 17 18.23 7.58 34.04
C ALA A 17 16.74 7.78 34.36
N VAL A 18 16.41 8.41 35.48
CA VAL A 18 15.02 8.73 35.86
C VAL A 18 14.41 9.81 34.94
N GLY A 19 15.20 10.82 34.56
CA GLY A 19 14.76 11.88 33.66
C GLY A 19 14.43 11.41 32.25
N VAL A 20 15.20 10.46 31.70
CA VAL A 20 14.96 9.89 30.36
C VAL A 20 13.69 9.04 30.33
N VAL A 21 13.40 8.28 31.40
CA VAL A 21 12.18 7.45 31.49
C VAL A 21 10.91 8.32 31.63
N ALA A 22 10.98 9.45 32.32
CA ALA A 22 9.83 10.33 32.53
C ALA A 22 9.37 11.08 31.25
N CYS A 23 10.25 11.28 30.27
CA CYS A 23 9.90 11.95 29.01
C CYS A 23 9.46 10.99 27.90
N ALA A 24 9.69 9.68 28.03
CA ALA A 24 9.36 8.69 27.01
C ALA A 24 7.98 8.03 27.20
N ALA A 25 7.28 8.33 28.30
CA ALA A 25 5.93 7.82 28.51
C ALA A 25 4.95 8.53 27.56
N PRO A 26 4.24 7.80 26.68
CA PRO A 26 3.19 8.40 25.87
C PRO A 26 2.16 9.03 26.80
N LYS A 27 1.88 10.33 26.61
CA LYS A 27 0.79 10.99 27.32
C LYS A 27 -0.49 10.23 26.95
N PRO A 28 -1.30 9.79 27.93
CA PRO A 28 -2.60 9.20 27.62
C PRO A 28 -3.38 10.23 26.81
N GLN A 29 -3.64 9.89 25.55
CA GLN A 29 -4.54 10.65 24.70
C GLN A 29 -5.91 10.59 25.37
N PRO A 30 -6.60 11.72 25.60
CA PRO A 30 -7.97 11.68 26.05
C PRO A 30 -8.75 10.83 25.05
N VAL A 31 -9.19 9.67 25.49
CA VAL A 31 -10.02 8.78 24.69
C VAL A 31 -11.31 9.54 24.47
N ASP A 32 -11.64 9.80 23.21
CA ASP A 32 -12.89 10.44 22.85
C ASP A 32 -14.05 9.49 23.19
N THR A 33 -14.56 9.65 24.41
CA THR A 33 -15.67 8.86 24.95
C THR A 33 -16.96 9.06 24.18
N GLU A 34 -17.08 10.14 23.38
CA GLU A 34 -18.22 10.39 22.50
C GLU A 34 -18.21 9.42 21.31
N LEU A 35 -17.03 9.06 20.81
CA LEU A 35 -16.83 8.14 19.69
C LEU A 35 -17.01 6.67 20.11
N LEU A 36 -16.65 6.33 21.36
CA LEU A 36 -16.87 4.99 21.94
C LEU A 36 -18.29 4.75 22.46
N GLY A 37 -19.07 5.82 22.69
CA GLY A 37 -20.43 5.76 23.23
C GLY A 37 -21.53 5.65 22.18
N LYS A 38 -21.21 5.82 20.89
CA LYS A 38 -22.15 5.55 19.80
C LYS A 38 -22.27 4.05 19.60
N GLU A 39 -23.49 3.52 19.67
CA GLU A 39 -23.77 2.18 19.16
C GLU A 39 -23.16 2.07 17.75
N ALA A 40 -22.32 1.07 17.55
CA ALA A 40 -21.74 0.80 16.24
C ALA A 40 -22.91 0.67 15.25
N ALA A 41 -22.88 1.46 14.18
CA ALA A 41 -23.92 1.39 13.17
C ALA A 41 -24.03 -0.07 12.67
N THR A 42 -25.25 -0.58 12.59
CA THR A 42 -25.50 -1.91 12.05
C THR A 42 -25.35 -1.85 10.54
N TYR A 43 -24.23 -2.35 10.03
CA TYR A 43 -24.00 -2.53 8.60
C TYR A 43 -24.49 -3.90 8.15
N PRO A 44 -25.01 -4.04 6.92
CA PRO A 44 -25.30 -5.35 6.36
C PRO A 44 -24.01 -6.18 6.29
N GLU A 45 -24.15 -7.50 6.40
CA GLU A 45 -23.05 -8.41 6.13
C GLU A 45 -22.57 -8.21 4.68
N VAL A 46 -21.26 -8.04 4.49
CA VAL A 46 -20.66 -7.71 3.20
C VAL A 46 -19.39 -8.53 2.98
N SER A 47 -19.23 -9.05 1.76
CA SER A 47 -18.03 -9.73 1.31
C SER A 47 -17.46 -8.95 0.13
N PHE A 48 -16.18 -8.58 0.22
CA PHE A 48 -15.48 -7.82 -0.80
C PHE A 48 -14.02 -8.27 -0.90
N ILE A 49 -13.41 -7.96 -2.03
CA ILE A 49 -11.99 -8.26 -2.28
C ILE A 49 -11.22 -6.96 -2.37
N VAL A 50 -9.98 -6.99 -1.90
CA VAL A 50 -9.02 -5.88 -2.06
C VAL A 50 -7.77 -6.45 -2.70
N PHE A 51 -7.29 -5.80 -3.75
CA PHE A 51 -5.93 -5.97 -4.26
C PHE A 51 -5.38 -4.61 -4.64
N SER A 52 -4.06 -4.44 -4.60
CA SER A 52 -3.41 -3.15 -4.78
C SER A 52 -2.08 -3.32 -5.51
N ASP A 53 -1.54 -2.21 -6.01
CA ASP A 53 -0.21 -2.12 -6.60
C ASP A 53 0.03 -3.16 -7.73
N PRO A 54 -0.95 -3.40 -8.64
CA PRO A 54 -0.71 -4.33 -9.74
C PRO A 54 0.42 -3.85 -10.66
N HIS A 55 0.71 -2.54 -10.69
CA HIS A 55 1.76 -1.91 -11.51
C HIS A 55 1.79 -2.47 -12.92
N ILE A 56 0.62 -2.55 -13.56
CA ILE A 56 0.50 -3.15 -14.89
C ILE A 56 1.37 -2.39 -15.89
N TYR A 57 2.05 -3.14 -16.74
CA TYR A 57 2.93 -2.63 -17.77
C TYR A 57 2.52 -3.20 -19.12
N ASP A 58 2.15 -2.33 -20.06
CA ASP A 58 1.89 -2.76 -21.42
C ASP A 58 3.20 -3.12 -22.13
N THR A 59 3.39 -4.39 -22.46
CA THR A 59 4.63 -4.91 -23.05
C THR A 59 4.89 -4.37 -24.46
N SER A 60 3.92 -3.72 -25.11
CA SER A 60 4.14 -2.99 -26.37
C SER A 60 5.05 -1.78 -26.21
N LEU A 61 5.23 -1.27 -24.99
CA LEU A 61 6.21 -0.22 -24.65
C LEU A 61 7.67 -0.73 -24.73
N GLY A 62 7.85 -2.03 -24.91
CA GLY A 62 9.14 -2.69 -25.09
C GLY A 62 9.53 -3.52 -23.88
N THR A 63 10.09 -4.69 -24.15
CA THR A 63 10.55 -5.64 -23.12
C THR A 63 11.96 -6.13 -23.41
N GLU A 64 12.74 -5.41 -24.20
CA GLU A 64 14.07 -5.84 -24.63
C GLU A 64 15.04 -4.66 -24.69
N GLY A 65 16.32 -4.97 -24.78
CA GLY A 65 17.40 -4.00 -24.90
C GLY A 65 17.92 -3.50 -23.55
N LYS A 66 19.06 -2.80 -23.61
CA LYS A 66 19.84 -2.41 -22.42
C LYS A 66 19.02 -1.62 -21.40
N ALA A 67 18.17 -0.69 -21.85
CA ALA A 67 17.37 0.12 -20.93
C ALA A 67 16.36 -0.72 -20.12
N PHE A 68 15.69 -1.68 -20.75
CA PHE A 68 14.74 -2.56 -20.07
C PHE A 68 15.46 -3.53 -19.14
N GLU A 69 16.54 -4.15 -19.59
CA GLU A 69 17.36 -5.08 -18.78
C GLU A 69 17.97 -4.39 -17.56
N ASP A 70 18.53 -3.18 -17.73
CA ASP A 70 19.05 -2.39 -16.61
C ASP A 70 17.94 -2.02 -15.62
N TYR A 71 16.72 -1.74 -16.11
CA TYR A 71 15.58 -1.43 -15.26
C TYR A 71 15.17 -2.63 -14.40
N ILE A 72 14.87 -3.79 -15.03
CA ILE A 72 14.41 -4.99 -14.30
C ILE A 72 15.51 -5.64 -13.44
N ALA A 73 16.79 -5.35 -13.71
CA ALA A 73 17.88 -5.77 -12.84
C ALA A 73 17.88 -5.02 -11.49
N ASN A 74 17.27 -3.82 -11.45
CA ASN A 74 17.25 -2.95 -10.27
C ASN A 74 15.85 -2.75 -9.67
N ASP A 75 14.78 -3.10 -10.40
CA ASP A 75 13.40 -3.11 -9.92
C ASP A 75 12.88 -4.55 -9.79
N ARG A 76 12.14 -4.83 -8.71
CA ARG A 76 11.59 -6.16 -8.40
C ARG A 76 10.21 -6.39 -9.02
N LYS A 77 9.65 -5.41 -9.74
CA LYS A 77 8.39 -5.57 -10.46
C LYS A 77 8.54 -6.55 -11.62
N LEU A 78 7.58 -7.47 -11.74
CA LEU A 78 7.52 -8.48 -12.78
C LEU A 78 6.88 -7.88 -14.05
N LEU A 79 7.56 -6.92 -14.69
CA LEU A 79 6.96 -6.15 -15.79
C LEU A 79 6.61 -7.02 -17.00
N ARG A 80 7.45 -8.02 -17.30
CA ARG A 80 7.20 -8.96 -18.41
C ARG A 80 5.94 -9.79 -18.17
N GLU A 81 5.72 -10.19 -16.93
CA GLU A 81 4.64 -11.09 -16.51
C GLU A 81 3.44 -10.35 -15.92
N SER A 82 3.47 -9.01 -15.86
CA SER A 82 2.46 -8.21 -15.14
C SER A 82 1.04 -8.44 -15.68
N GLY A 83 0.90 -8.61 -17.00
CA GLY A 83 -0.36 -8.94 -17.66
C GLY A 83 -0.90 -10.31 -17.24
N GLU A 84 -0.07 -11.35 -17.29
CA GLU A 84 -0.44 -12.71 -16.91
C GLU A 84 -0.77 -12.83 -15.42
N ILE A 85 -0.02 -12.12 -14.57
CA ILE A 85 -0.29 -12.06 -13.12
C ILE A 85 -1.65 -11.40 -12.87
N LEU A 86 -1.92 -10.26 -13.51
CA LEU A 86 -3.18 -9.55 -13.33
C LEU A 86 -4.36 -10.35 -13.90
N GLU A 87 -4.19 -11.00 -15.05
CA GLU A 87 -5.18 -11.90 -15.63
C GLU A 87 -5.51 -13.06 -14.68
N SER A 88 -4.49 -13.72 -14.12
CA SER A 88 -4.68 -14.78 -13.13
C SER A 88 -5.42 -14.28 -11.89
N ALA A 89 -5.10 -13.07 -11.41
CA ALA A 89 -5.84 -12.44 -10.34
C ALA A 89 -7.31 -12.20 -10.71
N MET A 90 -7.62 -11.75 -11.94
CA MET A 90 -9.00 -11.58 -12.39
C MET A 90 -9.76 -12.91 -12.36
N GLU A 91 -9.15 -14.02 -12.81
CA GLU A 91 -9.78 -15.36 -12.75
C GLU A 91 -10.08 -15.80 -11.32
N MET A 92 -9.13 -15.63 -10.40
CA MET A 92 -9.33 -15.95 -8.98
C MET A 92 -10.46 -15.11 -8.39
N ILE A 93 -10.47 -13.80 -8.65
CA ILE A 93 -11.50 -12.89 -8.16
C ILE A 93 -12.88 -13.28 -8.72
N LYS A 94 -12.98 -13.60 -10.02
CA LYS A 94 -14.24 -14.03 -10.65
C LYS A 94 -14.85 -15.26 -9.96
N ALA A 95 -14.02 -16.21 -9.54
CA ALA A 95 -14.46 -17.43 -8.84
C ALA A 95 -14.98 -17.18 -7.41
N GLU A 96 -14.55 -16.09 -6.77
CA GLU A 96 -14.91 -15.79 -5.39
C GLU A 96 -16.29 -15.13 -5.24
N LYS A 97 -16.96 -15.46 -4.14
CA LYS A 97 -18.25 -14.86 -3.74
C LYS A 97 -18.01 -13.53 -3.03
N ALA A 98 -17.74 -12.50 -3.82
CA ALA A 98 -17.62 -11.12 -3.37
C ALA A 98 -18.59 -10.21 -4.14
N SER A 99 -19.18 -9.24 -3.44
CA SER A 99 -20.12 -8.25 -3.98
C SER A 99 -19.41 -7.17 -4.79
N PHE A 100 -18.20 -6.78 -4.38
CA PHE A 100 -17.41 -5.77 -5.06
C PHE A 100 -15.90 -5.96 -4.80
N VAL A 101 -15.11 -5.21 -5.55
CA VAL A 101 -13.65 -5.20 -5.50
C VAL A 101 -13.14 -3.77 -5.29
N LEU A 102 -12.17 -3.60 -4.41
CA LEU A 102 -11.48 -2.34 -4.18
C LEU A 102 -10.04 -2.44 -4.70
N VAL A 103 -9.61 -1.42 -5.44
CA VAL A 103 -8.24 -1.29 -5.96
C VAL A 103 -7.65 0.05 -5.49
N PRO A 104 -6.91 0.07 -4.37
CA PRO A 104 -6.47 1.30 -3.74
C PRO A 104 -5.13 1.82 -4.29
N GLY A 105 -5.02 1.93 -5.62
CA GLY A 105 -3.94 2.64 -6.29
C GLY A 105 -2.82 1.79 -6.88
N ASP A 106 -1.88 2.52 -7.48
CA ASP A 106 -0.71 2.04 -8.19
C ASP A 106 -1.06 0.98 -9.25
N LEU A 107 -2.08 1.35 -10.04
CA LEU A 107 -2.64 0.52 -11.11
C LEU A 107 -1.61 0.21 -12.18
N THR A 108 -0.77 1.19 -12.50
CA THR A 108 0.20 1.15 -13.58
C THR A 108 1.62 1.29 -13.05
N LYS A 109 2.60 0.89 -13.86
CA LYS A 109 4.01 1.03 -13.51
C LYS A 109 4.39 2.50 -13.33
N ASP A 110 4.12 3.37 -14.32
CA ASP A 110 4.40 4.81 -14.23
C ASP A 110 3.34 5.71 -14.90
N GLY A 111 2.08 5.25 -14.99
CA GLY A 111 0.99 6.12 -15.45
C GLY A 111 0.89 6.25 -16.96
N GLU A 112 1.54 5.36 -17.72
CA GLU A 112 1.42 5.37 -19.17
C GLU A 112 -0.04 5.11 -19.58
N ARG A 113 -0.54 5.91 -20.52
CA ARG A 113 -1.93 5.82 -20.97
C ARG A 113 -2.28 4.40 -21.46
N VAL A 114 -1.38 3.77 -22.20
CA VAL A 114 -1.60 2.41 -22.73
C VAL A 114 -1.69 1.38 -21.59
N SER A 115 -0.91 1.54 -20.53
CA SER A 115 -0.99 0.70 -19.33
C SER A 115 -2.31 0.91 -18.59
N HIS A 116 -2.82 2.16 -18.51
CA HIS A 116 -4.16 2.44 -17.97
C HIS A 116 -5.28 1.79 -18.80
N GLU A 117 -5.21 1.90 -20.13
CA GLU A 117 -6.17 1.27 -21.04
C GLU A 117 -6.14 -0.27 -20.91
N LEU A 118 -4.95 -0.86 -20.74
CA LEU A 118 -4.78 -2.28 -20.44
C LEU A 118 -5.35 -2.67 -19.08
N CYS A 119 -5.09 -1.88 -18.03
CA CYS A 119 -5.66 -2.09 -16.70
C CYS A 119 -7.19 -2.08 -16.75
N ALA A 120 -7.77 -1.07 -17.39
CA ALA A 120 -9.21 -0.93 -17.55
C ALA A 120 -9.82 -2.14 -18.28
N LYS A 121 -9.13 -2.68 -19.29
CA LYS A 121 -9.56 -3.91 -19.98
C LYS A 121 -9.66 -5.09 -19.01
N TYR A 122 -8.67 -5.31 -18.14
CA TYR A 122 -8.73 -6.38 -17.14
C TYR A 122 -9.86 -6.16 -16.12
N LEU A 123 -9.98 -4.95 -15.57
CA LEU A 123 -11.02 -4.63 -14.60
C LEU A 123 -12.43 -4.78 -15.18
N SER A 124 -12.63 -4.45 -16.46
CA SER A 124 -13.92 -4.60 -17.14
C SER A 124 -14.40 -6.06 -17.21
N GLN A 125 -13.49 -7.04 -17.08
CA GLN A 125 -13.86 -8.45 -16.98
C GLN A 125 -14.56 -8.76 -15.67
N LEU A 126 -14.18 -8.11 -14.57
CA LEU A 126 -14.83 -8.27 -13.27
C LEU A 126 -16.24 -7.65 -13.29
N GLU A 127 -16.37 -6.48 -13.90
CA GLU A 127 -17.65 -5.82 -14.12
C GLU A 127 -18.58 -6.71 -14.96
N SER A 128 -18.05 -7.30 -16.04
CA SER A 128 -18.78 -8.23 -16.89
C SER A 128 -19.19 -9.52 -16.15
N ALA A 129 -18.45 -9.92 -15.13
CA ALA A 129 -18.78 -11.03 -14.23
C ALA A 129 -19.75 -10.63 -13.09
N GLY A 130 -20.28 -9.40 -13.12
CA GLY A 130 -21.27 -8.91 -12.16
C GLY A 130 -20.69 -8.36 -10.86
N LYS A 131 -19.38 -8.08 -10.79
CA LYS A 131 -18.75 -7.44 -9.63
C LYS A 131 -18.65 -5.93 -9.84
N GLN A 132 -19.01 -5.15 -8.83
CA GLN A 132 -18.69 -3.72 -8.84
C GLN A 132 -17.20 -3.54 -8.56
N VAL A 133 -16.53 -2.64 -9.28
CA VAL A 133 -15.11 -2.34 -9.09
C VAL A 133 -14.96 -0.87 -8.72
N TYR A 134 -14.27 -0.61 -7.61
CA TYR A 134 -13.96 0.74 -7.15
C TYR A 134 -12.47 0.94 -7.11
N VAL A 135 -12.02 2.03 -7.72
CA VAL A 135 -10.61 2.32 -7.93
C VAL A 135 -10.31 3.73 -7.47
N VAL A 136 -9.16 3.91 -6.83
CA VAL A 136 -8.53 5.22 -6.63
C VAL A 136 -7.13 5.16 -7.21
N PRO A 137 -6.58 6.28 -7.73
CA PRO A 137 -5.20 6.29 -8.22
C PRO A 137 -4.21 6.26 -7.06
N GLY A 138 -3.05 5.65 -7.30
CA GLY A 138 -1.86 5.79 -6.46
C GLY A 138 -0.92 6.88 -6.98
N ASN A 139 0.30 6.94 -6.42
CA ASN A 139 1.28 7.96 -6.81
C ASN A 139 1.94 7.67 -8.17
N HIS A 140 1.87 6.42 -8.67
CA HIS A 140 2.42 6.08 -9.99
C HIS A 140 1.47 6.39 -11.14
N ASP A 141 0.18 6.63 -10.88
CA ASP A 141 -0.86 6.55 -11.90
C ASP A 141 -1.15 7.85 -12.66
N VAL A 142 -1.07 9.01 -12.01
CA VAL A 142 -1.51 10.29 -12.59
C VAL A 142 -0.43 11.35 -12.38
N LEU A 143 -0.14 12.14 -13.42
CA LEU A 143 0.87 13.21 -13.41
C LEU A 143 2.27 12.71 -13.01
N ASN A 144 2.58 11.47 -13.36
CA ASN A 144 3.90 10.89 -13.13
C ASN A 144 4.88 11.38 -14.21
N GLY A 145 5.90 12.14 -13.80
CA GLY A 145 6.93 12.65 -14.72
C GLY A 145 7.87 11.58 -15.30
N HIS A 146 7.71 10.32 -14.87
CA HIS A 146 8.43 9.16 -15.39
C HIS A 146 7.64 8.40 -16.46
N SER A 147 6.39 8.79 -16.76
CA SER A 147 5.60 8.21 -17.85
C SER A 147 6.25 8.52 -19.21
N PHE A 148 6.31 7.53 -20.10
CA PHE A 148 6.80 7.69 -21.48
C PHE A 148 5.73 8.22 -22.44
#